data_AF-A0A0C1F3K8-F1
#
_entry.id   AF-A0A0C1F3K8-F1
#
_cell.length_a   1.000
_cell.length_b   1.000
_cell.length_c   1.000
_cell.angle_alpha   90.00
_cell.angle_beta   90.00
_cell.angle_gamma   90.00
#
_symmetry.space_group_name_H-M   'P 1'
#
loop_
_entity.id
_entity.type
_entity.pdbx_description
1 polymer ?
#
loop_
_entity_poly.entity_id
_entity_poly.type
_entity_poly.pdbx_seq_one_letter_code
_entity_poly.pdbx_strand_id
1 'polypeptide(L)'
;MKKIYFSIVLVSCLLVSGTLFAQDVYQKQRAGWLDIAEATKPKLIETIKRPIGIVSVVKDEKAYQGWKVVSKQPMDSLYTRSMKKQSGVVLDFGEHLTGFVTFKIEDLQRVADAALRLKFTFAEVPAEAALPFDPYNGQLSRAWLQDEIVTVSEVPNTITIPRRVAFRYVKIEVLGSSVYSDFKVSDISVKATTSVKEPAAPLAATTPDLIKKIDQIGLNTLKECMQTVYEDGPKRDRRLWIGDLYLESLANNYSFKNHDLTKHCLYMLAGLSYEDGVAPSNVFERPTPHPQINPLFDYALIYNVALKEYFVATGDKKTALDLWQVAKNQIEIPKKYIGTDGMMDYERANKEWWLFFDWRDGLNKQAGLQGVVIWAYKNTYELAKMLGKENEVAELPALIEKMTKAAHKNLYDAKSGLFVSGKDKQISYCSQAWMVLSGVATKAEGAKALKALPTAKNVVYPGAPYLYHYVIEAMIQVGMKKEAKDIITNYWGDMVNKGADTFWEVYDPKNDFLSPYNAFLVNSYCHAWSCTPVYFIRKYPEIFQK
;
A
#
# COMPACT_ATOMS: atom_id res chain seq x y z
N MET A 1 -42.65 -29.50 55.96
CA MET A 1 -41.91 -28.32 56.46
C MET A 1 -41.42 -27.52 55.27
N LYS A 2 -42.02 -26.34 55.05
CA LYS A 2 -41.81 -25.45 53.90
C LYS A 2 -40.49 -24.67 54.09
N LYS A 3 -39.61 -24.66 53.09
CA LYS A 3 -38.45 -23.75 53.05
C LYS A 3 -38.86 -22.46 52.34
N ILE A 4 -38.68 -21.35 53.04
CA ILE A 4 -39.02 -19.98 52.66
C ILE A 4 -37.85 -19.43 51.82
N TYR A 5 -38.16 -18.93 50.62
CA TYR A 5 -37.23 -18.13 49.82
C TYR A 5 -37.34 -16.66 50.25
N PHE A 6 -36.23 -16.05 50.64
CA PHE A 6 -36.10 -14.61 50.86
C PHE A 6 -35.88 -13.92 49.51
N SER A 7 -36.81 -13.06 49.09
CA SER A 7 -36.64 -12.14 47.97
C SER A 7 -35.97 -10.85 48.48
N ILE A 8 -34.76 -10.58 48.01
CA ILE A 8 -34.12 -9.26 48.14
C ILE A 8 -34.49 -8.46 46.90
N VAL A 9 -35.25 -7.39 47.09
CA VAL A 9 -35.54 -6.37 46.08
C VAL A 9 -34.31 -5.48 45.95
N LEU A 10 -33.61 -5.55 44.81
CA LEU A 10 -32.57 -4.59 44.45
C LEU A 10 -33.21 -3.55 43.52
N VAL A 11 -33.29 -2.31 43.99
CA VAL A 11 -33.74 -1.15 43.19
C VAL A 11 -32.59 -0.73 42.29
N SER A 12 -32.73 -0.99 40.99
CA SER A 12 -31.81 -0.52 39.95
C SER A 12 -32.11 0.94 39.64
N CYS A 13 -31.30 1.87 40.15
CA CYS A 13 -31.28 3.25 39.65
C CYS A 13 -30.77 3.25 38.19
N LEU A 14 -31.67 3.47 37.25
CA LEU A 14 -31.36 3.81 35.85
C LEU A 14 -30.67 5.20 35.82
N LEU A 15 -29.35 5.21 35.82
CA LEU A 15 -28.57 6.33 35.32
C LEU A 15 -28.66 6.30 33.79
N VAL A 16 -29.62 7.03 33.23
CA VAL A 16 -29.64 7.36 31.81
C VAL A 16 -28.49 8.34 31.56
N SER A 17 -27.30 7.81 31.27
CA SER A 17 -26.24 8.60 30.66
C SER A 17 -26.69 8.92 29.24
N GLY A 18 -27.27 10.10 29.04
CA GLY A 18 -27.50 10.63 27.70
C GLY A 18 -26.16 10.79 27.00
N THR A 19 -25.80 9.84 26.16
CA THR A 19 -24.80 10.05 25.12
C THR A 19 -25.39 11.09 24.18
N LEU A 20 -25.02 12.35 24.36
CA LEU A 20 -25.12 13.36 23.32
C LEU A 20 -24.40 12.78 22.09
N PHE A 21 -25.15 12.28 21.11
CA PHE A 21 -24.59 11.93 19.81
C PHE A 21 -23.91 13.20 19.28
N ALA A 22 -22.59 13.14 19.09
CA ALA A 22 -21.87 14.23 18.48
C ALA A 22 -22.52 14.53 17.13
N GLN A 23 -22.89 15.78 16.90
CA GLN A 23 -23.48 16.18 15.62
C GLN A 23 -22.43 15.97 14.53
N ASP A 24 -22.79 15.23 13.48
CA ASP A 24 -21.95 15.00 12.32
C ASP A 24 -21.42 16.33 11.75
N VAL A 25 -20.11 16.56 11.86
CA VAL A 25 -19.47 17.82 11.50
C VAL A 25 -19.46 18.11 10.00
N TYR A 26 -19.72 17.11 9.15
CA TYR A 26 -19.78 17.24 7.69
C TYR A 26 -21.16 16.92 7.10
N GLN A 27 -22.21 16.83 7.93
CA GLN A 27 -23.55 16.42 7.49
C GLN A 27 -24.03 17.11 6.21
N LYS A 28 -23.68 18.39 6.02
CA LYS A 28 -24.10 19.19 4.86
C LYS A 28 -23.24 18.99 3.61
N GLN A 29 -22.00 18.51 3.76
CA GLN A 29 -20.99 18.43 2.69
C GLN A 29 -20.87 17.02 2.11
N ARG A 30 -21.08 15.97 2.93
CA ARG A 30 -20.80 14.56 2.57
C ARG A 30 -21.40 14.13 1.24
N ALA A 31 -22.68 14.37 1.05
CA ALA A 31 -23.38 13.97 -0.19
C ALA A 31 -22.71 14.60 -1.42
N GLY A 32 -22.44 15.92 -1.37
CA GLY A 32 -21.77 16.62 -2.47
C GLY A 32 -20.33 16.12 -2.72
N TRP A 33 -19.58 15.80 -1.66
CA TRP A 33 -18.24 15.21 -1.82
C TRP A 33 -18.29 13.81 -2.44
N LEU A 34 -19.25 12.97 -2.06
CA LEU A 34 -19.43 11.66 -2.66
C LEU A 34 -19.91 11.75 -4.12
N ASP A 35 -20.74 12.73 -4.46
CA ASP A 35 -21.14 13.01 -5.85
C ASP A 35 -19.93 13.43 -6.70
N ILE A 36 -19.04 14.28 -6.16
CA ILE A 36 -17.79 14.67 -6.85
C ILE A 36 -16.86 13.46 -6.98
N ALA A 37 -16.74 12.63 -5.93
CA ALA A 37 -15.97 11.40 -5.99
C ALA A 37 -16.51 10.53 -7.14
N GLU A 38 -17.80 10.22 -7.17
CA GLU A 38 -18.37 9.38 -8.24
C GLU A 38 -18.19 10.01 -9.63
N ALA A 39 -18.37 11.33 -9.77
CA ALA A 39 -18.18 12.03 -11.05
C ALA A 39 -16.72 12.04 -11.55
N THR A 40 -15.75 11.94 -10.64
CA THR A 40 -14.31 11.91 -10.96
C THR A 40 -13.72 10.50 -11.00
N LYS A 41 -14.55 9.48 -10.75
CA LYS A 41 -14.15 8.08 -10.81
C LYS A 41 -13.61 7.72 -12.19
N PRO A 42 -12.37 7.20 -12.31
CA PRO A 42 -11.81 6.86 -13.60
C PRO A 42 -12.53 5.64 -14.20
N LYS A 43 -12.68 5.66 -15.52
CA LYS A 43 -13.05 4.46 -16.28
C LYS A 43 -11.80 3.59 -16.44
N LEU A 44 -11.92 2.31 -16.12
CA LEU A 44 -10.85 1.35 -16.35
C LEU A 44 -10.69 1.09 -17.84
N ILE A 45 -9.44 1.05 -18.28
CA ILE A 45 -9.03 0.54 -19.59
C ILE A 45 -8.91 -0.96 -19.49
N GLU A 46 -9.48 -1.65 -20.47
CA GLU A 46 -9.47 -3.09 -20.56
C GLU A 46 -8.58 -3.52 -21.72
N THR A 47 -7.62 -4.43 -21.47
CA THR A 47 -6.77 -5.00 -22.52
C THR A 47 -6.79 -6.53 -22.42
N ILE A 48 -6.96 -7.20 -23.55
CA ILE A 48 -6.86 -8.66 -23.61
C ILE A 48 -5.38 -9.07 -23.69
N LYS A 49 -4.93 -9.84 -22.71
CA LYS A 49 -3.57 -10.39 -22.63
C LYS A 49 -3.63 -11.91 -22.65
N ARG A 50 -2.60 -12.54 -23.24
CA ARG A 50 -2.49 -13.99 -23.41
C ARG A 50 -1.18 -14.48 -22.81
N PRO A 51 -1.12 -15.71 -22.29
CA PRO A 51 0.14 -16.28 -21.82
C PRO A 51 1.15 -16.35 -22.97
N ILE A 52 2.42 -16.11 -22.65
CA ILE A 52 3.50 -16.12 -23.62
C ILE A 52 4.17 -17.49 -23.72
N GLY A 53 3.94 -18.39 -22.77
CA GLY A 53 4.46 -19.76 -22.80
C GLY A 53 4.10 -20.58 -21.57
N ILE A 54 4.38 -21.88 -21.67
CA ILE A 54 4.27 -22.84 -20.58
C ILE A 54 5.63 -22.97 -19.89
N VAL A 55 5.63 -22.98 -18.56
CA VAL A 55 6.86 -22.99 -17.77
C VAL A 55 6.83 -24.05 -16.68
N SER A 56 8.01 -24.38 -16.15
CA SER A 56 8.16 -25.22 -14.96
C SER A 56 8.65 -24.40 -13.78
N VAL A 57 8.04 -24.58 -12.61
CA VAL A 57 8.51 -23.98 -11.37
C VAL A 57 9.35 -25.01 -10.62
N VAL A 58 10.62 -24.69 -10.38
CA VAL A 58 11.60 -25.61 -9.78
C VAL A 58 12.24 -25.00 -8.56
N LYS A 59 12.59 -25.86 -7.60
CA LYS A 59 13.29 -25.45 -6.39
C LYS A 59 14.70 -24.96 -6.74
N ASP A 60 15.08 -23.80 -6.23
CA ASP A 60 16.43 -23.24 -6.31
C ASP A 60 16.68 -22.36 -5.07
N GLU A 61 17.58 -22.80 -4.19
CA GLU A 61 17.88 -22.13 -2.92
C GLU A 61 18.46 -20.71 -3.08
N LYS A 62 18.96 -20.37 -4.28
CA LYS A 62 19.45 -19.02 -4.60
C LYS A 62 18.38 -18.10 -5.15
N ALA A 63 17.23 -18.65 -5.55
CA ALA A 63 16.11 -17.86 -6.04
C ALA A 63 15.33 -17.27 -4.86
N TYR A 64 14.67 -16.13 -5.11
CA TYR A 64 13.80 -15.53 -4.12
C TYR A 64 12.73 -16.54 -3.67
N GLN A 65 12.63 -16.73 -2.35
CA GLN A 65 11.74 -17.71 -1.72
C GLN A 65 11.97 -19.17 -2.14
N GLY A 66 13.14 -19.49 -2.70
CA GLY A 66 13.54 -20.85 -3.02
C GLY A 66 12.97 -21.42 -4.30
N TRP A 67 12.33 -20.62 -5.15
CA TRP A 67 11.66 -21.09 -6.37
C TRP A 67 11.98 -20.21 -7.58
N LYS A 68 12.28 -20.84 -8.71
CA LYS A 68 12.47 -20.15 -9.99
C LYS A 68 11.67 -20.80 -11.10
N VAL A 69 11.46 -20.03 -12.15
CA VAL A 69 10.82 -20.48 -13.39
C VAL A 69 11.90 -20.89 -14.37
N VAL A 70 11.75 -22.07 -14.99
CA VAL A 70 12.65 -22.59 -16.03
C VAL A 70 11.86 -23.14 -17.20
N SER A 71 12.49 -23.09 -18.38
CA SER A 71 11.95 -23.55 -19.65
C SER A 71 10.69 -22.83 -20.09
N LYS A 72 10.57 -22.58 -21.39
CA LYS A 72 9.40 -21.98 -22.00
C LYS A 72 8.99 -22.87 -23.18
N GLN A 73 7.93 -23.65 -23.04
CA GLN A 73 7.32 -24.32 -24.20
C GLN A 73 6.34 -23.35 -24.88
N PRO A 74 6.18 -23.45 -26.22
CA PRO A 74 5.16 -22.69 -26.94
C PRO A 74 3.75 -23.01 -26.43
N MET A 75 2.86 -22.02 -26.46
CA MET A 75 1.46 -22.20 -26.03
C MET A 75 0.69 -23.22 -26.88
N ASP A 76 1.08 -23.43 -28.14
CA ASP A 76 0.43 -24.39 -29.05
C ASP A 76 0.39 -25.82 -28.48
N SER A 77 1.36 -26.18 -27.64
CA SER A 77 1.39 -27.49 -27.00
C SER A 77 0.31 -27.64 -25.91
N LEU A 78 -0.11 -26.55 -25.25
CA LEU A 78 -1.27 -26.55 -24.35
C LEU A 78 -2.54 -26.83 -25.16
N TYR A 79 -2.71 -26.09 -26.25
CA TYR A 79 -3.96 -26.01 -27.00
C TYR A 79 -4.31 -27.23 -27.84
N THR A 80 -3.40 -28.18 -27.94
CA THR A 80 -3.54 -29.38 -28.78
C THR A 80 -3.50 -30.69 -27.99
N ARG A 81 -3.24 -30.63 -26.67
CA ARG A 81 -2.99 -31.82 -25.84
C ARG A 81 -4.06 -32.02 -24.76
N SER A 82 -4.18 -33.27 -24.33
CA SER A 82 -5.04 -33.68 -23.22
C SER A 82 -4.68 -32.93 -21.95
N MET A 83 -5.62 -32.18 -21.37
CA MET A 83 -5.44 -31.52 -20.08
C MET A 83 -5.16 -32.49 -18.95
N LYS A 84 -5.68 -33.73 -19.03
CA LYS A 84 -5.41 -34.78 -18.03
C LYS A 84 -3.94 -35.17 -17.97
N LYS A 85 -3.28 -35.21 -19.14
CA LYS A 85 -1.85 -35.54 -19.27
C LYS A 85 -0.92 -34.37 -18.95
N GLN A 86 -1.46 -33.16 -18.79
CA GLN A 86 -0.73 -31.94 -18.45
C GLN A 86 -1.30 -31.24 -17.20
N SER A 87 -1.99 -31.99 -16.32
CA SER A 87 -2.48 -31.46 -15.05
C SER A 87 -1.31 -30.90 -14.22
N GLY A 88 -1.47 -29.69 -13.69
CA GLY A 88 -0.43 -28.96 -12.99
C GLY A 88 0.44 -28.08 -13.89
N VAL A 89 0.08 -27.91 -15.17
CA VAL A 89 0.75 -26.98 -16.10
C VAL A 89 0.74 -25.56 -15.54
N VAL A 90 1.87 -24.86 -15.67
CA VAL A 90 2.00 -23.44 -15.27
C VAL A 90 2.20 -22.59 -16.52
N LEU A 91 1.41 -21.53 -16.64
CA LEU A 91 1.45 -20.57 -17.73
C LEU A 91 2.11 -19.29 -17.25
N ASP A 92 3.04 -18.73 -18.04
CA ASP A 92 3.64 -17.41 -17.80
C ASP A 92 3.01 -16.38 -18.73
N PHE A 93 2.45 -15.31 -18.16
CA PHE A 93 1.93 -14.16 -18.92
C PHE A 93 2.99 -13.13 -19.30
N GLY A 94 4.21 -13.28 -18.77
CA GLY A 94 5.37 -12.44 -19.09
C GLY A 94 5.43 -11.11 -18.35
N GLU A 95 4.33 -10.69 -17.75
CA GLU A 95 4.20 -9.48 -16.92
C GLU A 95 3.18 -9.73 -15.81
N HIS A 96 3.23 -8.91 -14.75
CA HIS A 96 2.19 -8.87 -13.74
C HIS A 96 0.92 -8.22 -14.31
N LEU A 97 -0.24 -8.85 -14.06
CA LEU A 97 -1.54 -8.46 -14.60
C LEU A 97 -2.63 -8.55 -13.53
N THR A 98 -3.52 -7.56 -13.53
CA THR A 98 -4.71 -7.50 -12.70
C THR A 98 -5.95 -7.54 -13.58
N GLY A 99 -6.85 -8.51 -13.40
CA GLY A 99 -8.00 -8.64 -14.30
C GLY A 99 -8.86 -9.88 -14.10
N PHE A 100 -9.67 -10.20 -15.11
CA PHE A 100 -10.57 -11.36 -15.11
C PHE A 100 -10.12 -12.39 -16.14
N VAL A 101 -9.94 -13.63 -15.72
CA VAL A 101 -9.41 -14.70 -16.58
C VAL A 101 -10.55 -15.42 -17.29
N THR A 102 -10.41 -15.57 -18.61
CA THR A 102 -11.34 -16.31 -19.46
C THR A 102 -10.61 -17.45 -20.14
N PHE A 103 -11.18 -18.65 -20.11
CA PHE A 103 -10.63 -19.82 -20.77
C PHE A 103 -11.71 -20.56 -21.56
N LYS A 104 -11.28 -21.24 -22.63
CA LYS A 104 -12.12 -22.06 -23.48
C LYS A 104 -11.72 -23.52 -23.35
N ILE A 105 -12.70 -24.39 -23.15
CA ILE A 105 -12.52 -25.85 -23.12
C ILE A 105 -13.22 -26.46 -24.33
N GLU A 106 -12.57 -27.45 -24.93
CA GLU A 106 -13.10 -28.26 -26.03
C GLU A 106 -12.89 -29.74 -25.77
N ASP A 107 -13.76 -30.58 -26.32
CA ASP A 107 -13.52 -32.02 -26.38
C ASP A 107 -12.28 -32.28 -27.23
N LEU A 108 -11.45 -33.23 -26.78
CA LEU A 108 -10.32 -33.73 -27.53
C LEU A 108 -10.61 -35.13 -28.09
N GLN A 109 -11.27 -35.98 -27.30
CA GLN A 109 -11.66 -37.32 -27.71
C GLN A 109 -12.92 -37.74 -26.97
N ARG A 110 -13.97 -38.09 -27.73
CA ARG A 110 -15.32 -38.43 -27.22
C ARG A 110 -15.97 -37.28 -26.44
N VAL A 111 -17.29 -37.22 -26.47
CA VAL A 111 -18.04 -36.16 -25.78
C VAL A 111 -17.93 -36.34 -24.27
N ALA A 112 -17.76 -35.25 -23.53
CA ALA A 112 -17.81 -35.29 -22.07
C ALA A 112 -19.17 -35.77 -21.54
N ASP A 113 -19.15 -36.85 -20.75
CA ASP A 113 -20.31 -37.44 -20.06
C ASP A 113 -20.33 -37.13 -18.55
N ALA A 114 -19.41 -36.28 -18.08
CA ALA A 114 -19.37 -35.76 -16.72
C ALA A 114 -18.78 -34.34 -16.69
N ALA A 115 -19.14 -33.57 -15.66
CA ALA A 115 -18.58 -32.25 -15.42
C ALA A 115 -17.06 -32.31 -15.20
N LEU A 116 -16.35 -31.25 -15.61
CA LEU A 116 -14.93 -31.07 -15.32
C LEU A 116 -14.77 -30.22 -14.07
N ARG A 117 -13.90 -30.62 -13.14
CA ARG A 117 -13.46 -29.78 -12.02
C ARG A 117 -12.01 -29.39 -12.24
N LEU A 118 -11.77 -28.09 -12.41
CA LEU A 118 -10.45 -27.51 -12.61
C LEU A 118 -10.10 -26.60 -11.44
N LYS A 119 -8.87 -26.67 -10.96
CA LYS A 119 -8.31 -25.70 -10.02
C LYS A 119 -7.35 -24.78 -10.76
N PHE A 120 -7.54 -23.49 -10.57
CA PHE A 120 -6.62 -22.45 -11.02
C PHE A 120 -5.90 -21.88 -9.79
N THR A 121 -4.58 -21.80 -9.83
CA THR A 121 -3.80 -21.04 -8.83
C THR A 121 -3.14 -19.87 -9.53
N PHE A 122 -3.49 -18.66 -9.10
CA PHE A 122 -2.96 -17.39 -9.60
C PHE A 122 -1.83 -16.95 -8.68
N ALA A 123 -0.66 -16.71 -9.27
CA ALA A 123 0.59 -16.48 -8.53
C ALA A 123 1.29 -15.20 -9.04
N GLU A 124 1.61 -14.28 -8.14
CA GLU A 124 2.43 -13.11 -8.45
C GLU A 124 3.91 -13.51 -8.52
N VAL A 125 4.35 -14.41 -7.63
CA VAL A 125 5.72 -14.96 -7.60
C VAL A 125 5.75 -16.49 -7.78
N PRO A 126 6.89 -17.08 -8.21
CA PRO A 126 6.97 -18.52 -8.47
C PRO A 126 6.60 -19.40 -7.26
N ALA A 127 6.92 -18.95 -6.04
CA ALA A 127 6.61 -19.70 -4.82
C ALA A 127 5.10 -19.95 -4.63
N GLU A 128 4.23 -19.00 -5.03
CA GLU A 128 2.77 -19.15 -4.95
C GLU A 128 2.24 -20.22 -5.92
N ALA A 129 2.91 -20.47 -7.03
CA ALA A 129 2.55 -21.56 -7.95
C ALA A 129 3.11 -22.93 -7.52
N ALA A 130 4.17 -22.94 -6.69
CA ALA A 130 4.85 -24.15 -6.27
C ALA A 130 4.31 -24.75 -4.96
N LEU A 131 3.94 -23.91 -4.01
CA LEU A 131 3.57 -24.32 -2.66
C LEU A 131 2.06 -24.48 -2.51
N PRO A 132 1.60 -25.48 -1.73
CA PRO A 132 0.19 -25.58 -1.40
C PRO A 132 -0.23 -24.42 -0.52
N PHE A 133 -1.44 -23.91 -0.74
CA PHE A 133 -2.02 -22.87 0.12
C PHE A 133 -2.58 -23.41 1.43
N ASP A 134 -2.79 -24.72 1.54
CA ASP A 134 -3.41 -25.38 2.69
C ASP A 134 -2.50 -26.48 3.26
N PRO A 135 -2.49 -26.70 4.59
CA PRO A 135 -3.20 -25.91 5.61
C PRO A 135 -2.62 -24.48 5.77
N TYR A 136 -3.51 -23.51 5.99
CA TYR A 136 -3.13 -22.09 6.10
C TYR A 136 -3.14 -21.61 7.55
N ASN A 137 -2.00 -21.06 8.00
CA ASN A 137 -1.78 -20.61 9.37
C ASN A 137 -1.42 -19.11 9.48
N GLY A 138 -1.71 -18.33 8.43
CA GLY A 138 -1.48 -16.88 8.43
C GLY A 138 -2.52 -16.11 9.24
N GLN A 139 -2.19 -14.89 9.61
CA GLN A 139 -3.07 -14.00 10.40
C GLN A 139 -4.20 -13.38 9.57
N LEU A 140 -3.96 -13.11 8.29
CA LEU A 140 -4.97 -12.59 7.37
C LEU A 140 -5.86 -13.73 6.85
N SER A 141 -6.99 -13.40 6.22
CA SER A 141 -7.87 -14.43 5.67
C SER A 141 -7.19 -15.23 4.55
N ARG A 142 -7.29 -16.56 4.62
CA ARG A 142 -6.94 -17.50 3.54
C ARG A 142 -7.59 -17.15 2.20
N ALA A 143 -8.74 -16.48 2.23
CA ALA A 143 -9.46 -16.06 1.03
C ALA A 143 -8.67 -15.05 0.17
N TRP A 144 -7.61 -14.42 0.70
CA TRP A 144 -6.74 -13.54 -0.09
C TRP A 144 -5.80 -14.29 -1.03
N LEU A 145 -5.44 -15.53 -0.70
CA LEU A 145 -4.74 -16.40 -1.65
C LEU A 145 -5.69 -16.69 -2.83
N GLN A 146 -5.14 -16.64 -4.04
CA GLN A 146 -5.94 -16.64 -5.26
C GLN A 146 -5.91 -18.02 -5.92
N ASP A 147 -6.68 -18.94 -5.35
CA ASP A 147 -7.03 -20.20 -6.02
C ASP A 147 -8.54 -20.34 -6.22
N GLU A 148 -8.93 -20.78 -7.40
CA GLU A 148 -10.33 -20.89 -7.82
C GLU A 148 -10.61 -22.30 -8.32
N ILE A 149 -11.65 -22.93 -7.79
CA ILE A 149 -12.14 -24.22 -8.30
C ILE A 149 -13.35 -23.95 -9.18
N VAL A 150 -13.21 -24.22 -10.47
CA VAL A 150 -14.26 -24.05 -11.48
C VAL A 150 -14.83 -25.41 -11.84
N THR A 151 -16.16 -25.54 -11.73
CA THR A 151 -16.88 -26.72 -12.25
C THR A 151 -17.49 -26.36 -13.60
N VAL A 152 -17.04 -27.02 -14.65
CA VAL A 152 -17.52 -26.86 -16.03
C VAL A 152 -18.55 -27.95 -16.29
N SER A 153 -19.82 -27.58 -16.31
CA SER A 153 -20.94 -28.52 -16.46
C SER A 153 -21.10 -29.06 -17.87
N GLU A 154 -20.67 -28.29 -18.88
CA GLU A 154 -20.87 -28.58 -20.30
C GLU A 154 -19.57 -28.30 -21.07
N VAL A 155 -19.25 -29.15 -22.04
CA VAL A 155 -18.09 -29.02 -22.94
C VAL A 155 -18.59 -29.19 -24.38
N PRO A 156 -18.17 -28.33 -25.34
CA PRO A 156 -17.27 -27.19 -25.21
C PRO A 156 -17.93 -26.00 -24.50
N ASN A 157 -17.11 -25.16 -23.85
CA ASN A 157 -17.61 -23.94 -23.20
C ASN A 157 -16.51 -22.88 -23.03
N THR A 158 -16.91 -21.62 -22.92
CA THR A 158 -16.04 -20.49 -22.62
C THR A 158 -16.46 -19.90 -21.27
N ILE A 159 -15.56 -19.95 -20.29
CA ILE A 159 -15.85 -19.54 -18.91
C ILE A 159 -14.96 -18.36 -18.53
N THR A 160 -15.56 -17.31 -17.96
CA THR A 160 -14.86 -16.24 -17.26
C THR A 160 -14.95 -16.48 -15.75
N ILE A 161 -13.80 -16.52 -15.08
CA ILE A 161 -13.72 -16.57 -13.62
C ILE A 161 -14.21 -15.23 -13.06
N PRO A 162 -15.23 -15.20 -12.18
CA PRO A 162 -15.88 -13.96 -11.77
C PRO A 162 -15.03 -13.11 -10.82
N ARG A 163 -14.07 -13.71 -10.13
CA ARG A 163 -13.14 -12.99 -9.24
C ARG A 163 -12.09 -12.26 -10.07
N ARG A 164 -11.90 -10.96 -9.82
CA ARG A 164 -10.70 -10.24 -10.29
C ARG A 164 -9.47 -10.81 -9.58
N VAL A 165 -8.42 -11.14 -10.30
CA VAL A 165 -7.17 -11.72 -9.79
C VAL A 165 -5.99 -10.82 -10.16
N ALA A 166 -4.85 -10.99 -9.47
CA ALA A 166 -3.59 -10.28 -9.69
C ALA A 166 -2.46 -11.31 -9.68
N PHE A 167 -1.75 -11.44 -10.81
CA PHE A 167 -0.82 -12.55 -11.03
C PHE A 167 0.11 -12.29 -12.20
N ARG A 168 1.17 -13.09 -12.29
CA ARG A 168 1.93 -13.33 -13.54
C ARG A 168 1.77 -14.78 -14.02
N TYR A 169 1.72 -15.72 -13.08
CA TYR A 169 1.65 -17.15 -13.38
C TYR A 169 0.27 -17.72 -13.08
N VAL A 170 -0.16 -18.69 -13.89
CA VAL A 170 -1.40 -19.45 -13.67
C VAL A 170 -1.09 -20.94 -13.72
N LYS A 171 -1.31 -21.65 -12.61
CA LYS A 171 -1.28 -23.11 -12.56
C LYS A 171 -2.68 -23.67 -12.81
N ILE A 172 -2.81 -24.68 -13.65
CA ILE A 172 -4.10 -25.34 -13.95
C ILE A 172 -4.01 -26.82 -13.58
N GLU A 173 -4.85 -27.27 -12.66
CA GLU A 173 -4.92 -28.65 -12.17
C GLU A 173 -6.29 -29.26 -12.45
N VAL A 174 -6.31 -30.52 -12.91
CA VAL A 174 -7.54 -31.30 -13.10
C VAL A 174 -7.86 -32.03 -11.80
N LEU A 175 -8.96 -31.64 -11.14
CA LEU A 175 -9.46 -32.26 -9.91
C LEU A 175 -10.48 -33.37 -10.18
N GLY A 176 -11.18 -33.29 -11.31
CA GLY A 176 -12.20 -34.26 -11.68
C GLY A 176 -12.53 -34.17 -13.17
N SER A 177 -12.69 -35.33 -13.80
CA SER A 177 -13.15 -35.46 -15.19
C SER A 177 -13.66 -36.88 -15.39
N SER A 178 -14.43 -37.11 -16.45
CA SER A 178 -14.82 -38.46 -16.88
C SER A 178 -13.60 -39.37 -17.13
N VAL A 179 -13.74 -40.68 -16.96
CA VAL A 179 -12.73 -41.65 -17.42
C VAL A 179 -12.86 -42.01 -18.91
N TYR A 180 -13.99 -41.66 -19.54
CA TYR A 180 -14.35 -42.08 -20.91
C TYR A 180 -14.14 -41.02 -21.99
N SER A 181 -14.05 -39.74 -21.62
CA SER A 181 -13.79 -38.62 -22.54
C SER A 181 -12.40 -38.02 -22.34
N ASP A 182 -11.98 -37.10 -23.19
CA ASP A 182 -10.79 -36.27 -23.01
C ASP A 182 -11.05 -34.85 -23.48
N PHE A 183 -10.33 -33.88 -22.92
CA PHE A 183 -10.55 -32.46 -23.17
C PHE A 183 -9.24 -31.69 -23.23
N LYS A 184 -9.30 -30.52 -23.87
CA LYS A 184 -8.20 -29.56 -23.98
C LYS A 184 -8.67 -28.16 -23.57
N VAL A 185 -7.77 -27.35 -23.04
CA VAL A 185 -7.92 -25.89 -23.07
C VAL A 185 -7.60 -25.47 -24.50
N SER A 186 -8.47 -24.76 -25.19
CA SER A 186 -8.21 -24.27 -26.57
C SER A 186 -7.95 -22.77 -26.64
N ASP A 187 -8.29 -22.03 -25.58
CA ASP A 187 -7.91 -20.63 -25.42
C ASP A 187 -7.80 -20.24 -23.95
N ILE A 188 -6.92 -19.29 -23.63
CA ILE A 188 -6.89 -18.62 -22.33
C ILE A 188 -6.40 -17.19 -22.49
N SER A 189 -7.08 -16.27 -21.82
CA SER A 189 -6.73 -14.86 -21.78
C SER A 189 -7.12 -14.22 -20.45
N VAL A 190 -6.58 -13.05 -20.19
CA VAL A 190 -7.03 -12.16 -19.11
C VAL A 190 -7.48 -10.85 -19.70
N LYS A 191 -8.64 -10.37 -19.25
CA LYS A 191 -9.06 -8.99 -19.44
C LYS A 191 -8.42 -8.16 -18.34
N ALA A 192 -7.21 -7.65 -18.62
CA ALA A 192 -6.43 -6.84 -17.69
C ALA A 192 -7.04 -5.43 -17.58
N THR A 193 -7.04 -4.87 -16.37
CA THR A 193 -7.68 -3.58 -16.07
C THR A 193 -6.73 -2.62 -15.36
N THR A 194 -6.76 -1.34 -15.74
CA THR A 194 -6.07 -0.23 -15.06
C THR A 194 -6.73 1.11 -15.40
N SER A 195 -6.54 2.15 -14.58
CA SER A 195 -6.94 3.52 -14.93
C SER A 195 -5.86 4.30 -15.69
N VAL A 196 -4.67 3.71 -15.90
CA VAL A 196 -3.57 4.32 -16.65
C VAL A 196 -3.84 4.28 -18.16
N LYS A 197 -3.96 5.48 -18.76
CA LYS A 197 -4.25 5.66 -20.20
C LYS A 197 -3.03 5.64 -21.09
N GLU A 198 -2.04 6.41 -20.71
CA GLU A 198 -0.84 6.64 -21.51
C GLU A 198 0.39 6.19 -20.73
N PRO A 199 1.44 5.71 -21.41
CA PRO A 199 2.70 5.41 -20.75
C PRO A 199 3.34 6.69 -20.19
N ALA A 200 4.14 6.54 -19.13
CA ALA A 200 4.91 7.65 -18.59
C ALA A 200 5.98 8.11 -19.60
N ALA A 201 6.34 9.40 -19.54
CA ALA A 201 7.41 9.95 -20.38
C ALA A 201 8.74 9.19 -20.17
N PRO A 202 9.57 9.02 -21.22
CA PRO A 202 10.85 8.34 -21.10
C PRO A 202 11.82 9.13 -20.21
N LEU A 203 12.71 8.41 -19.52
CA LEU A 203 13.82 9.02 -18.78
C LEU A 203 14.91 9.54 -19.75
N ALA A 204 15.84 10.34 -19.23
CA ALA A 204 16.99 10.79 -20.01
C ALA A 204 17.79 9.61 -20.58
N ALA A 205 18.29 9.73 -21.81
CA ALA A 205 19.06 8.67 -22.47
C ALA A 205 20.27 8.20 -21.65
N THR A 206 20.90 9.12 -20.91
CA THR A 206 22.06 8.91 -20.02
C THR A 206 21.72 8.16 -18.72
N THR A 207 20.44 7.90 -18.44
CA THR A 207 20.04 7.23 -17.20
C THR A 207 20.67 5.84 -17.10
N PRO A 208 21.32 5.48 -15.97
CA PRO A 208 21.89 4.15 -15.78
C PRO A 208 20.85 3.03 -15.94
N ASP A 209 21.24 1.89 -16.51
CA ASP A 209 20.29 0.82 -16.85
C ASP A 209 19.56 0.24 -15.63
N LEU A 210 20.25 0.12 -14.48
CA LEU A 210 19.60 -0.31 -13.24
C LEU A 210 18.51 0.67 -12.81
N ILE A 211 18.76 1.99 -12.93
CA ILE A 211 17.78 3.02 -12.60
C ILE A 211 16.59 2.98 -13.57
N LYS A 212 16.83 2.77 -14.87
CA LYS A 212 15.75 2.55 -15.86
C LYS A 212 14.88 1.35 -15.48
N LYS A 213 15.50 0.23 -15.06
CA LYS A 213 14.77 -0.97 -14.62
C LYS A 213 13.97 -0.72 -13.34
N ILE A 214 14.55 -0.03 -12.35
CA ILE A 214 13.85 0.33 -11.11
C ILE A 214 12.64 1.22 -11.41
N ASP A 215 12.80 2.24 -12.25
CA ASP A 215 11.69 3.10 -12.67
C ASP A 215 10.61 2.29 -13.41
N GLN A 216 10.99 1.43 -14.35
CA GLN A 216 10.04 0.59 -15.09
C GLN A 216 9.22 -0.34 -14.18
N ILE A 217 9.87 -1.02 -13.23
CA ILE A 217 9.18 -1.90 -12.27
C ILE A 217 8.28 -1.07 -11.34
N GLY A 218 8.74 0.11 -10.92
CA GLY A 218 7.92 1.04 -10.15
C GLY A 218 6.69 1.52 -10.92
N LEU A 219 6.83 1.86 -12.20
CA LEU A 219 5.70 2.22 -13.07
C LEU A 219 4.73 1.06 -13.26
N ASN A 220 5.22 -0.17 -13.42
CA ASN A 220 4.36 -1.35 -13.47
C ASN A 220 3.56 -1.51 -12.17
N THR A 221 4.23 -1.36 -11.04
CA THR A 221 3.61 -1.46 -9.71
C THR A 221 2.48 -0.43 -9.57
N LEU A 222 2.78 0.84 -9.86
CA LEU A 222 1.80 1.92 -9.80
C LEU A 222 0.62 1.68 -10.77
N LYS A 223 0.88 1.25 -12.01
CA LYS A 223 -0.15 0.97 -13.02
C LYS A 223 -1.12 -0.12 -12.57
N GLU A 224 -0.61 -1.19 -11.95
CA GLU A 224 -1.42 -2.31 -11.47
C GLU A 224 -2.26 -1.92 -10.24
N CYS A 225 -1.74 -1.04 -9.38
CA CYS A 225 -2.44 -0.47 -8.21
C CYS A 225 -3.46 0.64 -8.56
N MET A 226 -3.26 1.35 -9.67
CA MET A 226 -4.17 2.40 -10.15
C MET A 226 -5.42 1.81 -10.80
N GLN A 227 -6.45 1.55 -10.01
CA GLN A 227 -7.75 1.02 -10.44
C GLN A 227 -8.83 2.12 -10.39
N THR A 228 -10.04 1.81 -9.91
CA THR A 228 -11.06 2.85 -9.68
C THR A 228 -10.66 3.78 -8.53
N VAL A 229 -9.89 3.25 -7.59
CA VAL A 229 -9.11 4.00 -6.59
C VAL A 229 -7.63 3.66 -6.74
N TYR A 230 -6.78 4.37 -6.00
CA TYR A 230 -5.45 3.87 -5.67
C TYR A 230 -5.60 2.70 -4.70
N GLU A 231 -5.35 1.47 -5.19
CA GLU A 231 -5.32 0.28 -4.35
C GLU A 231 -3.91 0.08 -3.79
N ASP A 232 -3.80 -0.17 -2.48
CA ASP A 232 -2.54 -0.56 -1.83
C ASP A 232 -1.85 -1.73 -2.56
N GLY A 233 -2.62 -2.79 -2.86
CA GLY A 233 -2.17 -3.92 -3.68
C GLY A 233 -3.34 -4.61 -4.40
N PRO A 234 -3.21 -5.00 -5.67
CA PRO A 234 -4.29 -5.55 -6.47
C PRO A 234 -4.63 -7.01 -6.12
N LYS A 235 -3.69 -7.76 -5.54
CA LYS A 235 -3.99 -9.05 -4.91
C LYS A 235 -4.78 -8.82 -3.63
N ARG A 236 -4.22 -7.97 -2.77
CA ARG A 236 -4.65 -7.64 -1.42
C ARG A 236 -4.00 -6.30 -1.01
N ASP A 237 -4.68 -5.42 -0.28
CA ASP A 237 -6.08 -5.51 0.20
C ASP A 237 -7.12 -5.03 -0.83
N ARG A 238 -6.68 -4.52 -1.99
CA ARG A 238 -7.52 -3.92 -3.04
C ARG A 238 -8.26 -2.68 -2.54
N ARG A 239 -7.58 -1.87 -1.74
CA ARG A 239 -8.24 -0.84 -0.94
C ARG A 239 -7.49 0.47 -0.96
N LEU A 240 -8.25 1.56 -0.87
CA LEU A 240 -7.70 2.91 -0.72
C LEU A 240 -7.28 3.14 0.73
N TRP A 241 -5.97 3.24 0.96
CA TRP A 241 -5.36 3.61 2.23
C TRP A 241 -4.68 4.99 2.10
N ILE A 242 -4.75 5.85 3.13
CA ILE A 242 -4.20 7.22 3.02
C ILE A 242 -2.67 7.23 2.87
N GLY A 243 -1.95 6.40 3.62
CA GLY A 243 -0.48 6.31 3.54
C GLY A 243 -0.02 5.95 2.13
N ASP A 244 -0.66 4.94 1.53
CA ASP A 244 -0.43 4.48 0.16
C ASP A 244 -0.83 5.53 -0.87
N LEU A 245 -2.04 6.10 -0.75
CA LEU A 245 -2.53 7.21 -1.57
C LEU A 245 -1.51 8.34 -1.68
N TYR A 246 -0.94 8.76 -0.56
CA TYR A 246 0.04 9.84 -0.56
C TYR A 246 1.24 9.49 -1.45
N LEU A 247 1.84 8.32 -1.25
CA LEU A 247 3.02 7.88 -1.98
C LEU A 247 2.73 7.60 -3.46
N GLU A 248 1.59 6.97 -3.76
CA GLU A 248 1.11 6.76 -5.12
C GLU A 248 0.85 8.07 -5.84
N SER A 249 0.23 9.04 -5.18
CA SER A 249 -0.04 10.35 -5.77
C SER A 249 1.25 11.08 -6.13
N LEU A 250 2.28 11.00 -5.29
CA LEU A 250 3.60 11.56 -5.58
C LEU A 250 4.23 10.89 -6.81
N ALA A 251 4.18 9.57 -6.91
CA ALA A 251 4.68 8.85 -8.08
C ALA A 251 3.89 9.20 -9.35
N ASN A 252 2.56 9.26 -9.25
CA ASN A 252 1.66 9.61 -10.36
C ASN A 252 1.89 11.03 -10.88
N ASN A 253 2.09 12.01 -10.00
CA ASN A 253 2.35 13.42 -10.36
C ASN A 253 3.55 13.57 -11.32
N TYR A 254 4.54 12.68 -11.23
CA TYR A 254 5.75 12.70 -12.04
C TYR A 254 5.78 11.63 -13.15
N SER A 255 4.75 10.78 -13.26
CA SER A 255 4.64 9.70 -14.24
C SER A 255 3.38 9.83 -15.11
N PHE A 256 2.29 9.16 -14.74
CA PHE A 256 1.07 9.05 -15.54
C PHE A 256 0.17 10.29 -15.48
N LYS A 257 0.32 11.12 -14.44
CA LYS A 257 -0.40 12.40 -14.26
C LYS A 257 -1.93 12.26 -14.33
N ASN A 258 -2.46 11.12 -13.88
CA ASN A 258 -3.89 10.91 -13.74
C ASN A 258 -4.39 11.61 -12.45
N HIS A 259 -4.48 12.93 -12.48
CA HIS A 259 -4.85 13.72 -11.30
C HIS A 259 -6.33 13.57 -10.92
N ASP A 260 -7.20 13.17 -11.86
CA ASP A 260 -8.60 12.88 -11.59
C ASP A 260 -8.75 11.70 -10.61
N LEU A 261 -7.90 10.67 -10.72
CA LEU A 261 -7.86 9.58 -9.73
C LEU A 261 -7.46 10.08 -8.34
N THR A 262 -6.47 10.96 -8.23
CA THR A 262 -6.08 11.56 -6.94
C THR A 262 -7.22 12.39 -6.35
N LYS A 263 -7.89 13.20 -7.18
CA LYS A 263 -9.07 13.96 -6.79
C LYS A 263 -10.18 13.04 -6.28
N HIS A 264 -10.52 12.01 -7.04
CA HIS A 264 -11.50 10.99 -6.68
C HIS A 264 -11.23 10.42 -5.28
N CYS A 265 -10.01 9.98 -5.03
CA CYS A 265 -9.61 9.39 -3.74
C CYS A 265 -9.70 10.41 -2.58
N LEU A 266 -9.26 11.65 -2.79
CA LEU A 266 -9.33 12.71 -1.77
C LEU A 266 -10.78 13.03 -1.37
N TYR A 267 -11.69 13.12 -2.34
CA TYR A 267 -13.12 13.34 -2.08
C TYR A 267 -13.80 12.12 -1.46
N MET A 268 -13.43 10.90 -1.87
CA MET A 268 -13.98 9.68 -1.29
C MET A 268 -13.65 9.59 0.21
N LEU A 269 -12.39 9.83 0.57
CA LEU A 269 -11.95 9.87 1.98
C LEU A 269 -12.65 11.00 2.76
N ALA A 270 -12.84 12.17 2.16
CA ALA A 270 -13.57 13.28 2.77
C ALA A 270 -15.04 12.92 3.04
N GLY A 271 -15.76 12.43 2.02
CA GLY A 271 -17.16 12.02 2.11
C GLY A 271 -17.40 10.91 3.13
N LEU A 272 -16.40 10.03 3.32
CA LEU A 272 -16.44 8.90 4.24
C LEU A 272 -15.72 9.14 5.58
N SER A 273 -15.37 10.38 5.91
CA SER A 273 -14.82 10.72 7.24
C SER A 273 -15.79 10.34 8.35
N TYR A 274 -15.31 10.08 9.57
CA TYR A 274 -16.21 9.78 10.68
C TYR A 274 -17.01 11.03 11.10
N GLU A 275 -18.05 10.82 11.91
CA GLU A 275 -18.95 11.90 12.36
C GLU A 275 -18.24 12.99 13.16
N ASP A 276 -17.14 12.64 13.86
CA ASP A 276 -16.29 13.57 14.61
C ASP A 276 -15.29 14.35 13.74
N GLY A 277 -15.29 14.09 12.42
CA GLY A 277 -14.48 14.81 11.44
C GLY A 277 -13.13 14.17 11.11
N VAL A 278 -12.77 13.06 11.77
CA VAL A 278 -11.50 12.35 11.51
C VAL A 278 -11.56 11.67 10.14
N ALA A 279 -10.51 11.82 9.34
CA ALA A 279 -10.38 11.13 8.06
C ALA A 279 -10.15 9.62 8.31
N PRO A 280 -10.76 8.72 7.52
CA PRO A 280 -10.62 7.29 7.72
C PRO A 280 -9.28 6.82 7.19
N SER A 281 -8.61 5.88 7.87
CA SER A 281 -7.33 5.33 7.39
C SER A 281 -7.44 4.69 6.02
N ASN A 282 -8.58 4.05 5.78
CA ASN A 282 -8.93 3.40 4.53
C ASN A 282 -10.45 3.36 4.33
N VAL A 283 -10.84 3.19 3.08
CA VAL A 283 -12.24 3.11 2.65
C VAL A 283 -12.45 1.99 1.65
N PHE A 284 -13.64 1.42 1.65
CA PHE A 284 -14.10 0.44 0.67
C PHE A 284 -15.03 1.13 -0.32
N GLU A 285 -14.92 0.79 -1.60
CA GLU A 285 -15.88 1.24 -2.62
C GLU A 285 -17.16 0.39 -2.67
N ARG A 286 -17.09 -0.87 -2.20
CA ARG A 286 -18.13 -1.90 -2.43
C ARG A 286 -18.54 -2.57 -1.12
N PRO A 287 -19.79 -3.08 -1.01
CA PRO A 287 -20.87 -3.01 -2.01
C PRO A 287 -21.44 -1.59 -2.16
N THR A 288 -21.22 -0.74 -1.17
CA THR A 288 -21.42 0.71 -1.22
C THR A 288 -20.22 1.39 -0.54
N PRO A 289 -19.89 2.65 -0.87
CA PRO A 289 -18.77 3.35 -0.24
C PRO A 289 -18.92 3.44 1.29
N HIS A 290 -17.92 3.00 2.05
CA HIS A 290 -17.91 3.10 3.53
C HIS A 290 -16.48 3.06 4.10
N PRO A 291 -16.22 3.67 5.27
CA PRO A 291 -14.92 3.61 5.93
C PRO A 291 -14.75 2.31 6.73
N GLN A 292 -13.51 1.89 6.93
CA GLN A 292 -13.19 0.94 8.01
C GLN A 292 -13.21 1.67 9.35
N ILE A 293 -13.70 1.04 10.43
CA ILE A 293 -13.74 1.65 11.77
C ILE A 293 -12.46 1.29 12.54
N ASN A 294 -11.33 1.93 12.19
CA ASN A 294 -10.08 1.87 12.97
C ASN A 294 -9.11 2.97 12.48
N PRO A 295 -9.27 4.23 12.92
CA PRO A 295 -8.47 5.33 12.42
C PRO A 295 -7.01 5.27 12.89
N LEU A 296 -6.10 5.60 12.00
CA LEU A 296 -4.67 5.70 12.24
C LEU A 296 -4.29 7.17 12.38
N PHE A 297 -3.57 7.48 13.45
CA PHE A 297 -3.25 8.86 13.81
C PHE A 297 -2.39 9.53 12.72
N ASP A 298 -1.33 8.85 12.29
CA ASP A 298 -0.40 9.35 11.28
C ASP A 298 -1.07 9.48 9.91
N TYR A 299 -1.99 8.57 9.56
CA TYR A 299 -2.69 8.59 8.27
C TYR A 299 -3.67 9.77 8.17
N ALA A 300 -4.39 10.08 9.25
CA ALA A 300 -5.23 11.27 9.31
C ALA A 300 -4.43 12.55 8.99
N LEU A 301 -3.20 12.66 9.50
CA LEU A 301 -2.32 13.80 9.22
C LEU A 301 -1.74 13.80 7.80
N ILE A 302 -1.42 12.62 7.25
CA ILE A 302 -0.92 12.48 5.89
C ILE A 302 -1.96 12.93 4.85
N TYR A 303 -3.26 12.81 5.14
CA TYR A 303 -4.33 13.35 4.28
C TYR A 303 -4.09 14.83 3.93
N ASN A 304 -3.72 15.64 4.92
CA ASN A 304 -3.46 17.08 4.71
C ASN A 304 -2.32 17.31 3.73
N VAL A 305 -1.28 16.48 3.81
CA VAL A 305 -0.11 16.60 2.95
C VAL A 305 -0.43 16.11 1.54
N ALA A 306 -1.20 15.02 1.40
CA ALA A 306 -1.71 14.58 0.12
C ALA A 306 -2.57 15.66 -0.57
N LEU A 307 -3.44 16.34 0.17
CA LEU A 307 -4.23 17.46 -0.35
C LEU A 307 -3.34 18.63 -0.81
N LYS A 308 -2.31 18.97 -0.02
CA LYS A 308 -1.34 20.01 -0.38
C LYS A 308 -0.58 19.65 -1.66
N GLU A 309 -0.04 18.44 -1.75
CA GLU A 309 0.73 17.99 -2.92
C GLU A 309 -0.15 17.86 -4.17
N TYR A 310 -1.41 17.44 -4.03
CA TYR A 310 -2.39 17.51 -5.12
C TYR A 310 -2.59 18.95 -5.61
N PHE A 311 -2.75 19.91 -4.70
CA PHE A 311 -2.92 21.30 -5.08
C PHE A 311 -1.68 21.88 -5.74
N VAL A 312 -0.48 21.57 -5.24
CA VAL A 312 0.79 21.96 -5.86
C VAL A 312 0.93 21.39 -7.28
N ALA A 313 0.53 20.14 -7.49
CA ALA A 313 0.64 19.47 -8.79
C ALA A 313 -0.36 19.99 -9.84
N THR A 314 -1.55 20.41 -9.41
CA THR A 314 -2.68 20.70 -10.32
C THR A 314 -3.10 22.16 -10.40
N GLY A 315 -2.84 22.95 -9.36
CA GLY A 315 -3.43 24.27 -9.19
C GLY A 315 -4.95 24.28 -8.97
N ASP A 316 -5.59 23.13 -8.72
CA ASP A 316 -7.04 23.02 -8.49
C ASP A 316 -7.44 23.60 -7.12
N LYS A 317 -7.50 24.93 -7.06
CA LYS A 317 -7.84 25.70 -5.86
C LYS A 317 -9.27 25.42 -5.39
N LYS A 318 -10.18 25.07 -6.32
CA LYS A 318 -11.57 24.74 -5.97
C LYS A 318 -11.61 23.51 -5.06
N THR A 319 -10.93 22.44 -5.46
CA THR A 319 -10.85 21.22 -4.64
C THR A 319 -10.14 21.45 -3.32
N ALA A 320 -9.01 22.17 -3.34
CA ALA A 320 -8.28 22.47 -2.11
C ALA A 320 -9.10 23.29 -1.10
N LEU A 321 -9.91 24.25 -1.58
CA LEU A 321 -10.82 25.02 -0.73
C LEU A 321 -12.00 24.19 -0.22
N ASP A 322 -12.57 23.32 -1.05
CA ASP A 322 -13.71 22.47 -0.68
C ASP A 322 -13.32 21.47 0.43
N LEU A 323 -12.13 20.88 0.32
CA LEU A 323 -11.61 19.90 1.27
C LEU A 323 -10.82 20.52 2.44
N TRP A 324 -10.69 21.85 2.48
CA TRP A 324 -9.93 22.57 3.53
C TRP A 324 -10.44 22.27 4.94
N GLN A 325 -11.77 22.17 5.11
CA GLN A 325 -12.34 21.89 6.43
C GLN A 325 -11.96 20.49 6.94
N VAL A 326 -11.77 19.51 6.05
CA VAL A 326 -11.26 18.19 6.43
C VAL A 326 -9.85 18.31 6.96
N ALA A 327 -8.97 19.03 6.25
CA ALA A 327 -7.59 19.23 6.67
C ALA A 327 -7.49 19.95 8.04
N LYS A 328 -8.32 20.97 8.27
CA LYS A 328 -8.40 21.65 9.57
C LYS A 328 -8.80 20.72 10.70
N ASN A 329 -9.74 19.81 10.48
CA ASN A 329 -10.15 18.90 11.55
C ASN A 329 -9.05 17.89 11.90
N GLN A 330 -8.20 17.50 10.95
CA GLN A 330 -7.11 16.56 11.24
C GLN A 330 -6.05 17.17 12.17
N ILE A 331 -5.79 18.48 12.07
CA ILE A 331 -4.83 19.16 12.97
C ILE A 331 -5.39 19.43 14.38
N GLU A 332 -6.68 19.22 14.63
CA GLU A 332 -7.24 19.24 15.98
C GLU A 332 -6.93 17.96 16.76
N ILE A 333 -6.64 16.86 16.06
CA ILE A 333 -6.35 15.57 16.68
C ILE A 333 -5.11 15.68 17.59
N PRO A 334 -3.93 16.15 17.12
CA PRO A 334 -2.75 16.15 17.96
C PRO A 334 -2.82 17.17 19.10
N LYS A 335 -3.59 18.26 18.96
CA LYS A 335 -3.78 19.28 20.02
C LYS A 335 -4.25 18.68 21.35
N LYS A 336 -5.02 17.58 21.30
CA LYS A 336 -5.50 16.85 22.49
C LYS A 336 -4.40 16.11 23.27
N TYR A 337 -3.23 15.95 22.65
CA TYR A 337 -2.10 15.18 23.18
C TYR A 337 -0.83 16.03 23.33
N ILE A 338 -0.82 17.30 22.92
CA ILE A 338 0.35 18.18 23.11
C ILE A 338 0.40 18.65 24.56
N GLY A 339 1.48 18.31 25.26
CA GLY A 339 1.78 18.78 26.60
C GLY A 339 2.11 20.27 26.67
N THR A 340 2.07 20.81 27.89
CA THR A 340 2.41 22.23 28.14
C THR A 340 3.86 22.57 27.79
N ASP A 341 4.74 21.59 27.68
CA ASP A 341 6.13 21.74 27.24
C ASP A 341 6.32 21.66 25.71
N GLY A 342 5.29 21.25 24.95
CA GLY A 342 5.34 21.06 23.50
C GLY A 342 5.67 19.63 23.05
N MET A 343 5.82 18.68 23.98
CA MET A 343 5.96 17.25 23.65
C MET A 343 4.59 16.59 23.48
N MET A 344 4.48 15.64 22.56
CA MET A 344 3.33 14.75 22.46
C MET A 344 3.31 13.78 23.65
N ASP A 345 2.14 13.61 24.26
CA ASP A 345 1.84 12.52 25.19
C ASP A 345 1.73 11.20 24.41
N TYR A 346 2.90 10.62 24.14
CA TYR A 346 3.04 9.39 23.36
C TYR A 346 2.31 8.21 24.00
N GLU A 347 2.38 8.05 25.33
CA GLU A 347 1.79 6.89 26.01
C GLU A 347 0.26 6.92 25.87
N ARG A 348 -0.35 8.10 26.03
CA ARG A 348 -1.78 8.27 25.82
C ARG A 348 -2.16 8.08 24.35
N ALA A 349 -1.43 8.71 23.42
CA ALA A 349 -1.71 8.58 21.99
C ALA A 349 -1.58 7.12 21.53
N ASN A 350 -0.53 6.40 21.94
CA ASN A 350 -0.29 5.01 21.57
C ASN A 350 -1.30 4.02 22.20
N LYS A 351 -1.98 4.43 23.27
CA LYS A 351 -3.07 3.66 23.88
C LYS A 351 -4.40 3.88 23.17
N GLU A 352 -4.68 5.12 22.77
CA GLU A 352 -5.96 5.53 22.18
C GLU A 352 -6.00 5.35 20.66
N TRP A 353 -4.84 5.35 20.00
CA TRP A 353 -4.72 5.28 18.55
C TRP A 353 -3.79 4.18 18.10
N TRP A 354 -4.07 3.64 16.92
CA TRP A 354 -3.07 2.92 16.17
C TRP A 354 -2.09 3.90 15.52
N LEU A 355 -0.83 3.85 15.94
CA LEU A 355 0.29 4.55 15.31
C LEU A 355 0.99 3.56 14.36
N PHE A 356 0.98 3.76 13.05
CA PHE A 356 1.56 2.78 12.12
C PHE A 356 3.07 2.95 11.95
N PHE A 357 3.50 4.00 11.24
CA PHE A 357 4.86 4.29 10.82
C PHE A 357 5.57 3.25 9.94
N ASP A 358 5.53 1.97 10.29
CA ASP A 358 6.24 0.90 9.58
C ASP A 358 5.82 -0.51 10.08
N TRP A 359 6.03 -1.53 9.25
CA TRP A 359 5.96 -2.95 9.61
C TRP A 359 7.25 -3.43 10.29
N ARG A 360 7.61 -2.81 11.40
CA ARG A 360 8.80 -3.17 12.17
C ARG A 360 8.48 -3.44 13.64
N ASP A 361 8.56 -4.70 14.02
CA ASP A 361 8.42 -5.12 15.41
C ASP A 361 9.45 -4.44 16.31
N GLY A 362 8.98 -4.01 17.48
CA GLY A 362 9.81 -3.32 18.47
C GLY A 362 10.14 -1.87 18.14
N LEU A 363 9.64 -1.30 17.04
CA LEU A 363 9.83 0.13 16.73
C LEU A 363 9.12 0.99 17.79
N ASN A 364 9.87 1.80 18.53
CA ASN A 364 9.31 2.83 19.38
C ASN A 364 8.91 4.06 18.53
N LYS A 365 7.67 4.54 18.70
CA LYS A 365 7.06 5.53 17.80
C LYS A 365 6.97 6.94 18.41
N GLN A 366 7.57 7.20 19.57
CA GLN A 366 7.51 8.51 20.24
C GLN A 366 8.13 9.63 19.39
N ALA A 367 9.37 9.45 18.91
CA ALA A 367 10.03 10.44 18.08
C ALA A 367 9.33 10.58 16.72
N GLY A 368 8.92 9.46 16.12
CA GLY A 368 8.11 9.45 14.90
C GLY A 368 6.84 10.28 15.05
N LEU A 369 6.08 10.06 16.13
CA LEU A 369 4.84 10.79 16.43
C LEU A 369 5.08 12.30 16.57
N GLN A 370 6.11 12.71 17.32
CA GLN A 370 6.47 14.12 17.45
C GLN A 370 6.80 14.73 16.08
N GLY A 371 7.60 14.03 15.28
CA GLY A 371 8.04 14.49 13.97
C GLY A 371 6.90 14.60 12.95
N VAL A 372 6.07 13.57 12.81
CA VAL A 372 4.95 13.58 11.85
C VAL A 372 3.94 14.70 12.15
N VAL A 373 3.70 15.00 13.44
CA VAL A 373 2.80 16.10 13.83
C VAL A 373 3.39 17.45 13.42
N ILE A 374 4.65 17.72 13.75
CA ILE A 374 5.33 18.97 13.35
C ILE A 374 5.36 19.10 11.83
N TRP A 375 5.68 18.02 11.12
CA TRP A 375 5.70 17.98 9.67
C TRP A 375 4.31 18.26 9.07
N ALA A 376 3.26 17.60 9.55
CA ALA A 376 1.91 17.80 9.08
C ALA A 376 1.39 19.22 9.37
N TYR A 377 1.70 19.78 10.54
CA TYR A 377 1.35 21.17 10.88
C TYR A 377 2.05 22.18 9.94
N LYS A 378 3.33 21.98 9.65
CA LYS A 378 4.06 22.83 8.67
C LYS A 378 3.41 22.76 7.29
N ASN A 379 3.14 21.55 6.80
CA ASN A 379 2.48 21.36 5.50
C ASN A 379 1.05 21.94 5.46
N THR A 380 0.28 21.80 6.54
CA THR A 380 -1.07 22.35 6.64
C THR A 380 -1.04 23.88 6.68
N TYR A 381 -0.09 24.49 7.40
CA TYR A 381 0.08 25.94 7.42
C TYR A 381 0.53 26.47 6.05
N GLU A 382 1.39 25.76 5.33
CA GLU A 382 1.73 26.09 3.94
C GLU A 382 0.51 26.04 3.02
N LEU A 383 -0.30 24.98 3.10
CA LEU A 383 -1.56 24.90 2.38
C LEU A 383 -2.48 26.09 2.72
N ALA A 384 -2.60 26.43 4.00
CA ALA A 384 -3.40 27.55 4.47
C ALA A 384 -2.98 28.86 3.80
N LYS A 385 -1.67 29.17 3.77
CA LYS A 385 -1.13 30.36 3.10
C LYS A 385 -1.45 30.36 1.60
N MET A 386 -1.29 29.22 0.92
CA MET A 386 -1.58 29.14 -0.51
C MET A 386 -3.09 29.35 -0.83
N LEU A 387 -3.97 29.06 0.13
CA LEU A 387 -5.41 29.23 0.02
C LEU A 387 -5.92 30.58 0.55
N GLY A 388 -5.10 31.36 1.28
CA GLY A 388 -5.53 32.58 1.98
C GLY A 388 -6.35 32.28 3.24
N LYS A 389 -5.96 31.21 3.96
CA LYS A 389 -6.66 30.61 5.11
C LYS A 389 -5.82 30.59 6.38
N GLU A 390 -4.67 31.25 6.39
CA GLU A 390 -3.73 31.31 7.51
C GLU A 390 -4.36 31.84 8.82
N ASN A 391 -5.34 32.74 8.72
CA ASN A 391 -6.06 33.27 9.88
C ASN A 391 -6.88 32.19 10.62
N GLU A 392 -7.30 31.13 9.93
CA GLU A 392 -8.07 30.04 10.54
C GLU A 392 -7.20 29.06 11.31
N VAL A 393 -5.86 29.18 11.21
CA VAL A 393 -4.85 28.32 11.84
C VAL A 393 -3.67 29.15 12.36
N ALA A 394 -3.95 30.38 12.80
CA ALA A 394 -2.94 31.39 13.16
C ALA A 394 -2.06 30.98 14.35
N GLU A 395 -2.50 30.02 15.15
CA GLU A 395 -1.75 29.44 16.27
C GLU A 395 -0.65 28.47 15.84
N LEU A 396 -0.75 27.89 14.63
CA LEU A 396 0.17 26.85 14.18
C LEU A 396 1.64 27.29 14.18
N PRO A 397 2.04 28.48 13.68
CA PRO A 397 3.45 28.88 13.68
C PRO A 397 4.09 28.84 15.08
N ALA A 398 3.43 29.41 16.09
CA ALA A 398 3.92 29.43 17.46
C ALA A 398 3.95 28.02 18.07
N LEU A 399 2.93 27.21 17.79
CA LEU A 399 2.87 25.82 18.26
C LEU A 399 3.97 24.96 17.63
N ILE A 400 4.18 25.08 16.31
CA ILE A 400 5.26 24.42 15.57
C ILE A 400 6.62 24.77 16.18
N GLU A 401 6.89 26.05 16.43
CA GLU A 401 8.15 26.50 17.03
C GLU A 401 8.36 25.87 18.42
N LYS A 402 7.34 25.91 19.27
CA LYS A 402 7.36 25.30 20.60
C LYS A 402 7.65 23.81 20.53
N MET A 403 6.90 23.08 19.71
CA MET A 403 7.07 21.64 19.52
C MET A 403 8.44 21.28 18.95
N THR A 404 8.97 22.10 18.04
CA THR A 404 10.30 21.90 17.44
C THR A 404 11.40 22.04 18.50
N LYS A 405 11.34 23.08 19.32
CA LYS A 405 12.29 23.27 20.45
C LYS A 405 12.18 22.15 21.48
N ALA A 406 10.97 21.74 21.82
CA ALA A 406 10.73 20.65 22.75
C ALA A 406 11.29 19.32 22.23
N ALA A 407 11.04 19.00 20.97
CA ALA A 407 11.54 17.80 20.32
C ALA A 407 13.08 17.77 20.31
N HIS A 408 13.74 18.85 19.89
CA HIS A 408 15.21 18.92 19.90
C HIS A 408 15.75 18.77 21.33
N LYS A 409 15.24 19.54 22.28
CA LYS A 409 15.68 19.50 23.68
C LYS A 409 15.57 18.10 24.32
N ASN A 410 14.48 17.38 24.05
CA ASN A 410 14.17 16.14 24.77
C ASN A 410 14.57 14.87 24.01
N LEU A 411 14.65 14.91 22.68
CA LEU A 411 14.90 13.73 21.85
C LEU A 411 16.29 13.73 21.23
N TYR A 412 16.99 14.87 21.12
CA TYR A 412 18.36 14.90 20.60
C TYR A 412 19.37 14.53 21.69
N ASP A 413 20.13 13.46 21.47
CA ASP A 413 21.27 13.14 22.32
C ASP A 413 22.55 13.77 21.75
N ALA A 414 23.00 14.85 22.36
CA ALA A 414 24.20 15.59 21.95
C ALA A 414 25.48 14.74 21.97
N LYS A 415 25.54 13.67 22.79
CA LYS A 415 26.72 12.81 22.89
C LYS A 415 26.87 11.92 21.66
N SER A 416 25.79 11.26 21.24
CA SER A 416 25.79 10.43 20.04
C SER A 416 25.58 11.24 18.76
N GLY A 417 24.95 12.41 18.85
CA GLY A 417 24.50 13.19 17.71
C GLY A 417 23.30 12.56 16.99
N LEU A 418 22.49 11.78 17.72
CA LEU A 418 21.34 11.05 17.20
C LEU A 418 20.07 11.43 17.96
N PHE A 419 18.93 11.25 17.31
CA PHE A 419 17.63 11.37 17.95
C PHE A 419 17.18 10.03 18.52
N VAL A 420 16.71 10.04 19.77
CA VAL A 420 16.29 8.87 20.52
C VAL A 420 14.77 8.80 20.64
N SER A 421 14.22 7.61 20.83
CA SER A 421 12.78 7.40 21.01
C SER A 421 12.47 6.48 22.19
N GLY A 422 11.50 6.86 23.00
CA GLY A 422 11.05 6.08 24.15
C GLY A 422 11.99 6.15 25.35
N LYS A 423 11.54 5.55 26.45
CA LYS A 423 12.29 5.49 27.73
C LYS A 423 13.66 4.83 27.57
N ASP A 424 13.76 3.85 26.69
CA ASP A 424 14.98 3.09 26.41
C ASP A 424 15.93 3.79 25.43
N LYS A 425 15.57 5.02 24.98
CA LYS A 425 16.36 5.82 24.04
C LYS A 425 16.73 5.06 22.76
N GLN A 426 15.76 4.35 22.19
CA GLN A 426 15.94 3.58 20.98
C GLN A 426 16.41 4.47 19.81
N ILE A 427 17.42 4.01 19.08
CA ILE A 427 17.87 4.60 17.83
C ILE A 427 17.20 3.86 16.66
N SER A 428 16.52 4.59 15.79
CA SER A 428 15.89 4.02 14.60
C SER A 428 16.03 4.96 13.40
N TYR A 429 15.93 4.38 12.19
CA TYR A 429 15.80 5.15 10.95
C TYR A 429 14.55 6.03 10.96
N CYS A 430 13.44 5.52 11.52
CA CYS A 430 12.18 6.24 11.69
C CYS A 430 12.39 7.56 12.45
N SER A 431 13.04 7.51 13.62
CA SER A 431 13.30 8.70 14.43
C SER A 431 14.11 9.74 13.67
N GLN A 432 15.19 9.34 12.99
CA GLN A 432 16.04 10.32 12.29
C GLN A 432 15.32 10.93 11.09
N ALA A 433 14.63 10.11 10.29
CA ALA A 433 13.89 10.57 9.13
C ALA A 433 12.84 11.61 9.53
N TRP A 434 12.01 11.30 10.53
CA TRP A 434 10.96 12.22 10.97
C TRP A 434 11.49 13.48 11.67
N MET A 435 12.63 13.42 12.37
CA MET A 435 13.27 14.63 12.92
C MET A 435 13.85 15.53 11.83
N VAL A 436 14.32 14.95 10.72
CA VAL A 436 14.77 15.70 9.54
C VAL A 436 13.60 16.30 8.77
N LEU A 437 12.61 15.49 8.41
CA LEU A 437 11.44 15.93 7.62
C LEU A 437 10.65 17.02 8.35
N SER A 438 10.50 16.89 9.67
CA SER A 438 9.86 17.91 10.50
C SER A 438 10.71 19.18 10.67
N GLY A 439 11.98 19.17 10.29
CA GLY A 439 12.92 20.28 10.49
C GLY A 439 13.30 20.53 11.95
N VAL A 440 13.16 19.53 12.82
CA VAL A 440 13.70 19.55 14.18
C VAL A 440 15.22 19.43 14.15
N ALA A 441 15.75 18.53 13.32
CA ALA A 441 17.16 18.44 13.04
C ALA A 441 17.57 19.57 12.09
N THR A 442 18.65 20.27 12.41
CA THR A 442 19.32 21.12 11.42
C THR A 442 19.86 20.26 10.27
N LYS A 443 20.16 20.89 9.13
CA LYS A 443 20.75 20.19 7.98
C LYS A 443 22.02 19.40 8.35
N ALA A 444 22.89 19.99 9.17
CA ALA A 444 24.13 19.37 9.60
C ALA A 444 23.90 18.21 10.57
N GLU A 445 23.01 18.39 11.57
CA GLU A 445 22.64 17.31 12.50
C GLU A 445 21.97 16.14 11.78
N GLY A 446 21.01 16.44 10.90
CA GLY A 446 20.30 15.44 10.12
C GLY A 446 21.23 14.61 9.23
N ALA A 447 22.13 15.27 8.49
CA ALA A 447 23.10 14.58 7.65
C ALA A 447 24.07 13.71 8.48
N LYS A 448 24.54 14.23 9.63
CA LYS A 448 25.40 13.47 10.54
C LYS A 448 24.67 12.25 11.10
N ALA A 449 23.43 12.42 11.55
CA ALA A 449 22.63 11.37 12.16
C ALA A 449 22.32 10.25 11.16
N LEU A 450 21.80 10.60 9.98
CA LEU A 450 21.47 9.63 8.92
C LEU A 450 22.71 8.87 8.45
N LYS A 451 23.87 9.54 8.36
CA LYS A 451 25.14 8.91 7.96
C LYS A 451 25.67 7.92 9.00
N ALA A 452 25.39 8.13 10.28
CA ALA A 452 25.86 7.26 11.36
C ALA A 452 25.02 5.97 11.51
N LEU A 453 23.76 5.98 11.06
CA LEU A 453 22.81 4.88 11.25
C LEU A 453 23.31 3.49 10.83
N PRO A 454 23.90 3.29 9.63
CA PRO A 454 24.33 1.95 9.19
C PRO A 454 25.36 1.29 10.12
N THR A 455 26.07 2.10 10.92
CA THR A 455 27.11 1.64 11.85
C THR A 455 26.71 1.75 13.32
N ALA A 456 25.51 2.24 13.61
CA ALA A 456 25.03 2.41 14.98
C ALA A 456 24.68 1.06 15.61
N LYS A 457 25.03 0.89 16.89
CA LYS A 457 24.70 -0.33 17.66
C LYS A 457 23.19 -0.38 17.92
N ASN A 458 22.60 -1.57 17.79
CA ASN A 458 21.19 -1.85 18.09
C ASN A 458 20.21 -0.91 17.37
N VAL A 459 20.57 -0.44 16.17
CA VAL A 459 19.69 0.42 15.37
C VAL A 459 18.52 -0.37 14.81
N VAL A 460 17.32 0.21 14.89
CA VAL A 460 16.11 -0.34 14.27
C VAL A 460 16.01 0.15 12.82
N TYR A 461 16.11 -0.80 11.89
CA TYR A 461 15.99 -0.58 10.45
C TYR A 461 14.52 -0.53 10.00
N PRO A 462 14.23 0.09 8.83
CA PRO A 462 12.92 -0.02 8.22
C PRO A 462 12.52 -1.49 7.97
N GLY A 463 11.24 -1.80 8.16
CA GLY A 463 10.64 -3.11 7.93
C GLY A 463 10.00 -3.26 6.55
N ALA A 464 9.61 -2.15 5.92
CA ALA A 464 9.02 -2.14 4.58
C ALA A 464 9.59 -0.98 3.71
N PRO A 465 9.42 -1.05 2.38
CA PRO A 465 9.77 0.04 1.47
C PRO A 465 9.07 1.37 1.82
N TYR A 466 7.90 1.31 2.47
CA TYR A 466 7.16 2.48 2.97
C TYR A 466 8.03 3.43 3.79
N LEU A 467 8.73 2.95 4.83
CA LEU A 467 9.56 3.83 5.65
C LEU A 467 10.86 4.25 4.92
N TYR A 468 11.36 3.45 3.99
CA TYR A 468 12.51 3.84 3.17
C TYR A 468 12.23 5.08 2.30
N HIS A 469 10.99 5.30 1.86
CA HIS A 469 10.61 6.54 1.19
C HIS A 469 10.98 7.77 2.03
N TYR A 470 10.50 7.82 3.27
CA TYR A 470 10.74 8.96 4.17
C TYR A 470 12.23 9.11 4.52
N VAL A 471 12.98 8.01 4.64
CA VAL A 471 14.44 8.04 4.84
C VAL A 471 15.14 8.68 3.63
N ILE A 472 14.78 8.30 2.40
CA ILE A 472 15.35 8.87 1.18
C ILE A 472 14.99 10.35 1.06
N GLU A 473 13.74 10.71 1.31
CA GLU A 473 13.29 12.11 1.29
C GLU A 473 14.08 12.95 2.31
N ALA A 474 14.25 12.44 3.53
CA ALA A 474 15.07 13.07 4.55
C ALA A 474 16.53 13.25 4.10
N MET A 475 17.14 12.22 3.50
CA MET A 475 18.50 12.29 2.96
C MET A 475 18.64 13.37 1.89
N ILE A 476 17.69 13.45 0.95
CA ILE A 476 17.68 14.47 -0.10
C ILE A 476 17.56 15.87 0.52
N GLN A 477 16.65 16.05 1.49
CA GLN A 477 16.44 17.34 2.19
C GLN A 477 17.73 17.85 2.86
N VAL A 478 18.55 16.94 3.41
CA VAL A 478 19.83 17.32 4.04
C VAL A 478 21.04 17.29 3.09
N GLY A 479 20.83 17.00 1.81
CA GLY A 479 21.87 17.03 0.78
C GLY A 479 22.71 15.75 0.64
N MET A 480 22.30 14.65 1.27
CA MET A 480 22.91 13.32 1.14
C MET A 480 22.47 12.62 -0.16
N LYS A 481 22.72 13.29 -1.29
CA LYS A 481 22.24 12.87 -2.62
C LYS A 481 22.80 11.51 -3.04
N LYS A 482 24.08 11.25 -2.75
CA LYS A 482 24.74 9.99 -3.10
C LYS A 482 24.15 8.84 -2.29
N GLU A 483 24.03 9.02 -0.97
CA GLU A 483 23.49 8.00 -0.07
C GLU A 483 22.02 7.68 -0.37
N ALA A 484 21.22 8.69 -0.74
CA ALA A 484 19.86 8.50 -1.24
C ALA A 484 19.82 7.62 -2.50
N LYS A 485 20.72 7.89 -3.46
CA LYS A 485 20.89 7.05 -4.67
C LYS A 485 21.31 5.63 -4.33
N ASP A 486 22.29 5.48 -3.44
CA ASP A 486 22.81 4.19 -3.01
C ASP A 486 21.70 3.33 -2.37
N ILE A 487 20.79 3.92 -1.57
CA ILE A 487 19.63 3.19 -1.03
C ILE A 487 18.71 2.69 -2.16
N ILE A 488 18.37 3.55 -3.12
CA ILE A 488 17.52 3.13 -4.25
C ILE A 488 18.18 1.98 -5.03
N THR A 489 19.45 2.13 -5.39
CA THR A 489 20.16 1.12 -6.18
C THR A 489 20.38 -0.19 -5.42
N ASN A 490 20.60 -0.14 -4.11
CA ASN A 490 20.90 -1.35 -3.34
C ASN A 490 19.62 -2.07 -2.90
N TYR A 491 18.61 -1.34 -2.41
CA TYR A 491 17.40 -1.94 -1.86
C TYR A 491 16.41 -2.34 -2.96
N TRP A 492 16.02 -1.41 -3.84
CA TRP A 492 15.14 -1.75 -4.96
C TRP A 492 15.88 -2.50 -6.06
N GLY A 493 17.16 -2.20 -6.30
CA GLY A 493 17.96 -2.96 -7.26
C GLY A 493 18.16 -4.42 -6.86
N ASP A 494 18.13 -4.77 -5.58
CA ASP A 494 18.15 -6.17 -5.18
C ASP A 494 16.83 -6.88 -5.51
N MET A 495 15.67 -6.24 -5.31
CA MET A 495 14.39 -6.76 -5.83
C MET A 495 14.42 -6.95 -7.35
N VAL A 496 15.02 -6.02 -8.11
CA VAL A 496 15.22 -6.18 -9.56
C VAL A 496 16.08 -7.41 -9.87
N ASN A 497 17.20 -7.59 -9.15
CA ASN A 497 18.09 -8.74 -9.35
C ASN A 497 17.44 -10.08 -8.96
N LYS A 498 16.50 -10.05 -8.02
CA LYS A 498 15.66 -11.19 -7.63
C LYS A 498 14.51 -11.47 -8.60
N GLY A 499 14.33 -10.65 -9.64
CA GLY A 499 13.36 -10.87 -10.70
C GLY A 499 11.97 -10.30 -10.44
N ALA A 500 11.86 -9.25 -9.64
CA ALA A 500 10.59 -8.55 -9.42
C ALA A 500 10.04 -7.92 -10.71
N ASP A 501 8.78 -8.19 -11.04
CA ASP A 501 8.03 -7.49 -12.10
C ASP A 501 7.34 -6.20 -11.60
N THR A 502 7.03 -6.21 -10.31
CA THR A 502 6.43 -5.16 -9.49
C THR A 502 7.10 -5.18 -8.11
N PHE A 503 7.12 -4.05 -7.41
CA PHE A 503 7.74 -3.97 -6.09
C PHE A 503 6.82 -4.48 -4.98
N TRP A 504 7.44 -5.10 -3.99
CA TRP A 504 6.77 -5.90 -2.97
C TRP A 504 6.42 -5.06 -1.75
N GLU A 505 5.34 -5.43 -1.07
CA GLU A 505 4.87 -4.78 0.16
C GLU A 505 5.90 -4.85 1.29
N VAL A 506 6.50 -6.03 1.45
CA VAL A 506 7.44 -6.38 2.51
C VAL A 506 8.66 -6.97 1.86
N TYR A 507 9.83 -6.43 2.22
CA TYR A 507 11.10 -6.92 1.69
C TYR A 507 12.24 -6.62 2.67
N ASP A 508 12.93 -7.67 3.08
CA ASP A 508 14.18 -7.60 3.84
C ASP A 508 15.27 -8.32 3.03
N PRO A 509 16.36 -7.63 2.65
CA PRO A 509 17.49 -8.24 1.93
C PRO A 509 18.12 -9.45 2.65
N LYS A 510 17.84 -9.62 3.95
CA LYS A 510 18.35 -10.73 4.77
C LYS A 510 17.33 -11.84 5.01
N ASN A 511 16.07 -11.65 4.62
CA ASN A 511 15.00 -12.62 4.84
C ASN A 511 13.96 -12.59 3.71
N ASP A 512 14.16 -13.45 2.72
CA ASP A 512 13.26 -13.58 1.57
C ASP A 512 11.84 -14.06 1.94
N PHE A 513 11.66 -14.63 3.13
CA PHE A 513 10.39 -15.17 3.62
C PHE A 513 9.71 -14.26 4.67
N LEU A 514 10.18 -13.03 4.84
CA LEU A 514 9.61 -12.10 5.81
C LEU A 514 8.12 -11.86 5.54
N SER A 515 7.30 -11.96 6.57
CA SER A 515 5.87 -11.63 6.51
C SER A 515 5.39 -11.15 7.87
N PRO A 516 4.78 -9.95 7.96
CA PRO A 516 4.11 -9.51 9.18
C PRO A 516 2.82 -10.32 9.44
N TYR A 517 2.36 -11.11 8.47
CA TYR A 517 1.12 -11.88 8.52
C TYR A 517 1.33 -13.35 8.87
N ASN A 518 2.55 -13.73 9.26
CA ASN A 518 2.93 -15.12 9.54
C ASN A 518 2.77 -16.08 8.34
N ALA A 519 2.68 -15.55 7.11
CA ALA A 519 2.55 -16.33 5.89
C ALA A 519 2.99 -15.51 4.65
N PHE A 520 4.21 -15.71 4.15
CA PHE A 520 4.74 -14.91 3.03
C PHE A 520 3.92 -15.04 1.73
N LEU A 521 3.21 -16.15 1.51
CA LEU A 521 2.33 -16.31 0.35
C LEU A 521 1.20 -15.26 0.30
N VAL A 522 0.77 -14.71 1.46
CA VAL A 522 -0.30 -13.70 1.51
C VAL A 522 0.22 -12.26 1.41
N ASN A 523 1.54 -12.04 1.46
CA ASN A 523 2.12 -10.73 1.19
C ASN A 523 1.73 -10.26 -0.22
N SER A 524 1.59 -8.95 -0.44
CA SER A 524 1.41 -8.43 -1.79
C SER A 524 2.74 -8.27 -2.51
N TYR A 525 2.89 -8.87 -3.69
CA TYR A 525 4.08 -8.71 -4.55
C TYR A 525 3.89 -7.63 -5.63
N CYS A 526 2.74 -6.96 -5.62
CA CYS A 526 2.54 -5.65 -6.23
C CYS A 526 1.96 -4.73 -5.16
N HIS A 527 2.76 -3.81 -4.62
CA HIS A 527 2.29 -2.91 -3.56
C HIS A 527 2.75 -1.49 -3.79
N ALA A 528 1.80 -0.57 -3.76
CA ALA A 528 1.96 0.74 -4.35
C ALA A 528 2.88 1.65 -3.55
N TRP A 529 2.92 1.54 -2.22
CA TRP A 529 3.90 2.27 -1.41
C TRP A 529 5.37 1.99 -1.79
N SER A 530 5.62 0.90 -2.52
CA SER A 530 6.97 0.46 -2.90
C SER A 530 7.38 1.03 -4.25
N CYS A 531 6.48 1.71 -4.97
CA CYS A 531 6.77 2.32 -6.27
C CYS A 531 7.45 3.70 -6.17
N THR A 532 7.71 4.18 -4.96
CA THR A 532 8.27 5.52 -4.70
C THR A 532 9.60 5.87 -5.37
N PRO A 533 10.46 4.94 -5.83
CA PRO A 533 11.58 5.31 -6.71
C PRO A 533 11.15 6.08 -7.96
N VAL A 534 9.96 5.82 -8.51
CA VAL A 534 9.41 6.57 -9.65
C VAL A 534 9.39 8.07 -9.35
N TYR A 535 8.89 8.44 -8.17
CA TYR A 535 8.87 9.83 -7.72
C TYR A 535 10.28 10.42 -7.64
N PHE A 536 11.21 9.75 -6.97
CA PHE A 536 12.56 10.29 -6.76
C PHE A 536 13.35 10.40 -8.07
N ILE A 537 13.33 9.37 -8.91
CA ILE A 537 14.06 9.30 -10.17
C ILE A 537 13.62 10.41 -11.12
N ARG A 538 12.31 10.72 -11.13
CA ARG A 538 11.70 11.68 -12.06
C ARG A 538 11.68 13.11 -11.52
N LYS A 539 11.53 13.30 -10.21
CA LYS A 539 11.59 14.62 -9.56
C LYS A 539 13.01 15.17 -9.44
N TYR A 540 14.00 14.31 -9.23
CA TYR A 540 15.40 14.69 -9.02
C TYR A 540 16.34 14.06 -10.07
N PRO A 541 16.16 14.39 -11.37
CA PRO A 541 16.96 13.80 -12.44
C PRO A 541 18.46 14.04 -12.26
N GLU A 542 18.86 15.14 -11.62
CA GLU A 542 20.27 15.46 -11.34
C GLU A 542 20.92 14.52 -10.32
N ILE A 543 20.14 13.81 -9.51
CA ILE A 543 20.62 12.81 -8.56
C ILE A 543 20.63 11.43 -9.23
N PHE A 544 19.52 11.05 -9.87
CA PHE A 544 19.28 9.64 -10.23
C PHE A 544 19.53 9.32 -11.70
N GLN A 545 19.40 10.28 -12.62
CA GLN A 545 19.51 10.05 -14.07
C GLN A 545 20.89 10.41 -14.66
N LYS A 546 21.82 10.87 -13.82
CA LYS A 546 23.21 11.18 -14.17
C LYS A 546 24.19 10.13 -13.69
#